data_AF-A0A918NJ54-F1
#
_entry.id   AF-A0A918NJ54-F1
#
_cell.length_a   1.000
_cell.length_b   1.000
_cell.length_c   1.000
_cell.angle_alpha   90.00
_cell.angle_beta   90.00
_cell.angle_gamma   90.00
#
_symmetry.space_group_name_H-M   'P 1'
#
loop_
_entity.id
_entity.type
_entity.pdbx_description
1 polymer ?
#
loop_
_entity_poly.entity_id
_entity_poly.type
_entity_poly.pdbx_seq_one_letter_code
_entity_poly.pdbx_strand_id
1 'polypeptide(L)'
;MEFAGLGAIMLILVLIVYLRMIEARMKQRNRGDRSEALILEQADMLESFGKPEDAIRLLEKALVEKPESTAIRARLELLRAESEE
;
A
#
# COMPACT_ATOMS: atom_id res chain seq x y z
N MET A 1 -24.76 19.35 41.39
CA MET A 1 -24.71 18.03 40.72
C MET A 1 -24.52 18.21 39.21
N GLU A 2 -23.55 19.02 38.77
CA GLU A 2 -23.38 19.37 37.34
C GLU A 2 -22.01 18.98 36.76
N PHE A 3 -21.04 18.64 37.62
CA PHE A 3 -19.68 18.29 37.21
C PHE A 3 -19.51 16.82 36.80
N ALA A 4 -20.46 15.94 37.13
CA ALA A 4 -20.40 14.52 36.78
C ALA A 4 -20.57 14.26 35.27
N GLY A 5 -21.28 15.15 34.56
CA GLY A 5 -21.48 15.03 33.10
C GLY A 5 -20.23 15.41 32.29
N LEU A 6 -19.44 16.35 32.78
CA LEU A 6 -18.27 16.86 32.05
C LEU A 6 -17.16 15.80 31.91
N GLY A 7 -16.97 14.95 32.94
CA GLY A 7 -16.01 13.83 32.87
C GLY A 7 -16.40 12.78 31.83
N ALA A 8 -17.69 12.45 31.74
CA ALA A 8 -18.18 11.50 30.74
C ALA A 8 -18.02 12.05 29.31
N ILE A 9 -18.32 13.33 29.09
CA ILE A 9 -18.15 13.98 27.79
C ILE A 9 -16.67 14.02 27.38
N MET A 10 -15.77 14.33 28.33
CA MET A 10 -14.32 14.32 28.07
C MET A 10 -13.81 12.92 27.67
N LEU A 11 -14.26 11.87 28.35
CA LEU A 11 -13.89 10.49 28.00
C LEU A 11 -14.41 10.08 26.63
N ILE A 12 -15.64 10.47 26.27
CA ILE A 12 -16.22 10.20 24.95
C ILE A 12 -15.44 10.93 23.86
N LEU A 13 -15.05 12.19 24.07
CA LEU A 13 -14.25 12.94 23.11
C LEU A 13 -12.86 12.33 22.92
N VAL A 14 -12.20 11.93 24.00
CA VAL A 14 -10.89 11.25 23.94
C VAL A 14 -11.02 9.92 23.21
N LEU A 15 -12.07 9.14 23.49
CA LEU A 15 -12.34 7.87 22.81
C LEU A 15 -12.54 8.08 21.31
N ILE A 16 -13.32 9.08 20.90
CA ILE A 16 -13.56 9.42 19.48
C ILE A 16 -12.25 9.82 18.80
N VAL A 17 -11.44 10.67 19.43
CA VAL A 17 -10.13 11.10 18.89
C VAL A 17 -9.16 9.93 18.78
N TYR A 18 -9.15 9.04 19.76
CA TYR A 18 -8.30 7.86 19.78
C TYR A 18 -8.68 6.86 18.67
N LEU A 19 -9.97 6.59 18.48
CA LEU A 19 -10.46 5.76 17.38
C LEU A 19 -10.13 6.36 16.01
N ARG A 20 -10.31 7.68 15.84
CA ARG A 20 -9.94 8.41 14.61
C ARG A 20 -8.45 8.29 14.28
N MET A 21 -7.57 8.33 15.30
CA MET A 21 -6.13 8.19 15.11
C MET A 21 -5.74 6.78 14.63
N ILE A 22 -6.46 5.75 15.09
CA ILE A 22 -6.25 4.35 14.66
C ILE A 22 -6.77 4.14 13.23
N GLU A 23 -7.97 4.65 12.92
CA GLU A 23 -8.56 4.54 11.57
C GLU A 23 -7.73 5.26 10.50
N ALA A 24 -7.11 6.38 10.84
CA ALA A 24 -6.24 7.12 9.93
C ALA A 24 -5.03 6.28 9.46
N ARG A 25 -4.50 5.39 10.32
CA ARG A 25 -3.43 4.45 9.94
C ARG A 25 -3.93 3.30 9.07
N MET A 26 -5.16 2.83 9.26
CA MET A 26 -5.71 1.70 8.48
C MET A 26 -6.25 2.09 7.11
N LYS A 27 -6.79 3.31 6.94
CA LYS A 27 -7.36 3.75 5.66
C LYS A 27 -6.31 4.01 4.57
N GLN A 28 -5.07 4.31 4.97
CA GLN A 28 -3.95 4.49 4.05
C GLN A 28 -3.31 3.15 3.66
N ARG A 29 -3.29 2.17 4.59
CA ARG A 29 -2.74 0.82 4.34
C ARG A 29 -3.58 0.04 3.33
N ASN A 30 -4.91 0.14 3.37
CA ASN A 30 -5.78 -0.72 2.56
C ASN A 30 -5.96 -0.28 1.08
N ARG A 31 -5.68 0.99 0.75
CA ARG A 31 -5.74 1.47 -0.66
C ARG A 31 -4.40 1.33 -1.40
N GLY A 32 -3.29 1.52 -0.70
CA GLY A 32 -1.95 1.34 -1.26
C GLY A 32 -1.68 -0.11 -1.66
N ASP A 33 -2.05 -1.03 -0.77
CA ASP A 33 -1.80 -2.48 -0.86
C ASP A 33 -2.57 -3.13 -2.03
N ARG A 34 -3.85 -2.78 -2.19
CA ARG A 34 -4.66 -3.34 -3.28
C ARG A 34 -4.22 -2.87 -4.67
N SER A 35 -3.78 -1.62 -4.79
CA SER A 35 -3.23 -1.10 -6.04
C SER A 35 -1.85 -1.69 -6.34
N GLU A 36 -1.06 -1.98 -5.32
CA GLU A 36 0.25 -2.63 -5.46
C GLU A 36 0.13 -4.08 -5.90
N ALA A 37 -0.78 -4.85 -5.28
CA ALA A 37 -1.07 -6.22 -5.68
C ALA A 37 -1.51 -6.32 -7.15
N LEU A 38 -2.36 -5.40 -7.62
CA LEU A 38 -2.80 -5.38 -9.03
C LEU A 38 -1.66 -5.08 -10.02
N ILE A 39 -0.69 -4.26 -9.63
CA ILE A 39 0.47 -3.95 -10.48
C ILE A 39 1.38 -5.17 -10.58
N LEU A 40 1.61 -5.86 -9.47
CA LEU A 40 2.40 -7.10 -9.45
C LEU A 40 1.74 -8.19 -10.31
N GLU A 41 0.43 -8.40 -10.14
CA GLU A 41 -0.31 -9.39 -10.94
C GLU A 41 -0.30 -9.06 -12.44
N GLN A 42 -0.37 -7.78 -12.81
CA GLN A 42 -0.22 -7.37 -14.21
C GLN A 42 1.19 -7.61 -14.76
N ALA A 43 2.23 -7.37 -13.94
CA ALA A 43 3.60 -7.68 -14.34
C ALA A 43 3.79 -9.19 -14.56
N ASP A 44 3.27 -10.02 -13.66
CA ASP A 44 3.32 -11.49 -13.77
C ASP A 44 2.58 -11.99 -15.02
N MET A 45 1.44 -11.38 -15.34
CA MET A 45 0.72 -11.69 -16.58
C MET A 45 1.55 -11.33 -17.81
N LEU A 46 2.15 -10.14 -17.86
CA LEU A 46 2.98 -9.70 -18.99
C LEU A 46 4.18 -10.64 -19.20
N GLU A 47 4.82 -11.07 -18.12
CA GLU A 47 5.87 -12.09 -18.17
C GLU A 47 5.35 -13.41 -18.74
N SER A 48 4.20 -13.91 -18.26
CA SER A 48 3.59 -15.16 -18.76
C SER A 48 3.20 -15.10 -20.24
N PHE A 49 2.93 -13.90 -20.76
CA PHE A 49 2.68 -13.65 -22.19
C PHE A 49 3.97 -13.49 -23.02
N GLY A 50 5.15 -13.69 -22.42
CA GLY A 50 6.44 -13.53 -23.08
C GLY A 50 6.81 -12.08 -23.34
N LYS A 51 6.33 -11.14 -22.51
CA LYS A 51 6.63 -9.71 -22.58
C LYS A 51 7.32 -9.18 -21.31
N PRO A 52 8.49 -9.74 -20.93
CA PRO A 52 9.19 -9.34 -19.71
C PRO A 52 9.61 -7.86 -19.72
N GLU A 53 9.88 -7.26 -20.88
CA GLU A 53 10.29 -5.86 -21.01
C GLU A 53 9.14 -4.90 -20.69
N ASP A 54 7.91 -5.25 -21.07
CA ASP A 54 6.72 -4.47 -20.72
C ASP A 54 6.40 -4.61 -19.22
N ALA A 55 6.63 -5.79 -18.63
CA ALA A 55 6.51 -6.02 -17.19
C ALA A 55 7.50 -5.14 -16.40
N ILE A 56 8.77 -5.10 -16.83
CA ILE A 56 9.83 -4.26 -16.25
C ILE A 56 9.41 -2.78 -16.30
N ARG A 57 8.97 -2.28 -17.46
CA ARG A 57 8.52 -0.89 -17.62
C ARG A 57 7.32 -0.54 -16.72
N LEU A 58 6.39 -1.49 -16.54
CA LEU A 58 5.23 -1.31 -15.67
C LEU A 58 5.67 -1.14 -14.21
N LEU A 59 6.56 -2.01 -13.72
CA LEU A 59 7.08 -1.97 -12.36
C LEU A 59 7.94 -0.72 -12.10
N GLU A 60 8.74 -0.28 -13.08
CA GLU A 60 9.50 0.96 -13.01
C GLU A 60 8.59 2.19 -12.84
N LYS A 61 7.53 2.29 -13.64
CA LYS A 61 6.53 3.36 -13.48
C LYS A 61 5.87 3.33 -12.11
N ALA A 62 5.54 2.13 -11.63
CA ALA A 62 4.94 1.98 -10.31
C ALA A 62 5.88 2.38 -9.16
N LEU A 63 7.19 2.14 -9.31
CA LEU A 63 8.20 2.61 -8.35
C LEU A 63 8.39 4.13 -8.35
N VAL A 64 8.15 4.81 -9.48
CA VAL A 64 8.14 6.28 -9.51
C VAL A 64 7.00 6.82 -8.65
N GLU A 65 5.84 6.18 -8.68
CA GLU A 65 4.68 6.58 -7.86
C GLU A 65 4.80 6.10 -6.40
N LYS A 66 5.43 4.95 -6.17
CA LYS A 66 5.59 4.30 -4.86
C LYS A 66 7.05 3.87 -4.62
N PRO A 67 7.97 4.83 -4.37
CA PRO A 67 9.40 4.51 -4.21
C PRO A 67 9.71 3.63 -2.99
N GLU A 68 8.83 3.65 -1.99
CA GLU A 68 8.92 2.87 -0.75
C GLU A 68 8.44 1.42 -0.91
N SER A 69 7.85 1.04 -2.05
CA SER A 69 7.38 -0.33 -2.25
C SER A 69 8.56 -1.28 -2.42
N THR A 70 8.77 -2.10 -1.39
CA THR A 70 9.78 -3.16 -1.38
C THR A 70 9.37 -4.33 -2.28
N ALA A 71 8.08 -4.63 -2.38
CA ALA A 71 7.58 -5.74 -3.20
C ALA A 71 7.75 -5.47 -4.70
N ILE A 72 7.39 -4.27 -5.19
CA ILE A 72 7.58 -3.89 -6.60
C ILE A 72 9.08 -3.89 -6.95
N ARG A 73 9.93 -3.40 -6.04
CA ARG A 73 11.39 -3.41 -6.22
C ARG A 73 11.94 -4.83 -6.33
N ALA A 74 11.57 -5.71 -5.40
CA ALA A 74 12.01 -7.10 -5.42
C ALA A 74 11.57 -7.83 -6.70
N ARG A 75 10.33 -7.61 -7.16
CA ARG A 75 9.85 -8.23 -8.40
C ARG A 75 10.57 -7.72 -9.65
N LEU A 76 10.87 -6.42 -9.69
CA LEU A 76 11.65 -5.81 -10.79
C LEU A 76 13.07 -6.38 -10.86
N GLU A 77 13.74 -6.55 -9.72
CA GLU A 77 15.08 -7.15 -9.66
C GLU A 77 15.07 -8.60 -10.15
N LEU A 78 14.06 -9.38 -9.76
CA LEU A 78 13.91 -10.77 -10.19
C LEU A 78 13.71 -10.90 -11.71
N LEU A 79 12.80 -10.11 -12.27
CA LEU A 79 12.55 -10.10 -13.73
C LEU A 79 13.78 -9.69 -14.54
N ARG A 80 14.59 -8.76 -14.03
CA ARG A 80 15.84 -8.36 -14.68
C ARG A 80 16.86 -9.48 -14.65
N ALA A 81 16.98 -10.19 -13.52
CA ALA A 81 17.88 -11.33 -13.41
C ALA A 81 17.51 -12.45 -14.40
N GLU A 82 16.21 -12.76 -14.55
CA GLU A 82 15.73 -13.74 -15.53
C GLU A 82 15.94 -13.31 -16.98
N SER A 83 15.93 -12.01 -17.28
CA SER A 83 16.16 -11.51 -18.65
C SER A 83 17.62 -11.52 -19.08
N GLU A 84 18.55 -11.75 -18.15
CA GLU A 84 20.00 -11.84 -18.42
C GLU A 84 20.49 -13.29 -18.67
N GLU A 85 19.64 -14.31 -18.44
CA GLU A 85 19.90 -15.73 -18.75
C GLU A 85 19.39 -16.17 -20.14
#